data_AF-A0A7C4KFF8-F1
#
_entry.id   AF-A0A7C4KFF8-F1
#
_cell.length_a   1.000
_cell.length_b   1.000
_cell.length_c   1.000
_cell.angle_alpha   90.00
_cell.angle_beta   90.00
_cell.angle_gamma   90.00
#
_symmetry.space_group_name_H-M   'P 1'
#
loop_
_entity.id
_entity.type
_entity.pdbx_description
1 polymer ?
#
loop_
_entity_poly.entity_id
_entity_poly.type
_entity_poly.pdbx_seq_one_letter_code
_entity_poly.pdbx_strand_id
1 'polypeptide(L)'
;MRRLMNHLLAGAAAMLTLSAVANAQVWVPVGTATGGVAVYFNDTNEVPANVSYLRVQWANSITNVNGASISMSEPFKTIFGDLGQYGFDAIFVAPTNANPTPPVLYAYDWNGSSPVQGPQVLWAMNVYSDWTHGPKNPAAIVLNSTLRGNSATVLNYTLTPLGGGSFQADIDVVLHSDGFIHWYNPAFPDTPFLPNAYPFNGKFRVTGTLVYDKNSDSTPGMDFYQGTVHLYAQAIPDASTVTLFASGLLPMAALLRRRKA
;
A
#
# COMPACT_ATOMS: atom_id res chain seq x y z
N MET A 1 -32.23 -49.16 17.92
CA MET A 1 -31.13 -48.50 18.65
C MET A 1 -29.86 -48.25 17.83
N ARG A 2 -29.45 -49.11 16.89
CA ARG A 2 -28.25 -48.88 16.04
C ARG A 2 -28.31 -47.70 15.06
N ARG A 3 -29.50 -47.18 14.71
CA ARG A 3 -29.66 -46.03 13.80
C ARG A 3 -29.46 -44.65 14.46
N LEU A 4 -29.52 -44.56 15.80
CA LEU A 4 -29.31 -43.28 16.50
C LEU A 4 -27.84 -42.96 16.81
N MET A 5 -26.95 -43.96 16.87
CA MET A 5 -25.51 -43.73 17.10
C MET A 5 -24.76 -43.22 15.86
N ASN A 6 -25.22 -43.55 14.64
CA ASN A 6 -24.55 -43.10 13.41
C ASN A 6 -24.79 -41.62 13.10
N HIS A 7 -25.88 -41.02 13.57
CA HIS A 7 -26.15 -39.59 13.40
C HIS A 7 -25.41 -38.71 14.42
N LEU A 8 -25.10 -39.23 15.61
CA LEU A 8 -24.28 -38.53 16.61
C LEU A 8 -22.79 -38.52 16.25
N LEU A 9 -22.26 -39.60 15.66
CA LEU A 9 -20.88 -39.61 15.16
C LEU A 9 -20.68 -38.77 13.89
N ALA A 10 -21.67 -38.71 12.99
CA ALA A 10 -21.60 -37.82 11.82
C ALA A 10 -21.73 -36.33 12.20
N GLY A 11 -22.49 -36.00 13.25
CA GLY A 11 -22.58 -34.64 13.78
C GLY A 11 -21.31 -34.18 14.50
N ALA A 12 -20.64 -35.06 15.25
CA ALA A 12 -19.36 -34.75 15.88
C ALA A 12 -18.20 -34.65 14.86
N ALA A 13 -18.20 -35.48 13.81
CA ALA A 13 -17.20 -35.39 12.74
C ALA A 13 -17.38 -34.12 11.88
N ALA A 14 -18.61 -33.66 11.65
CA ALA A 14 -18.88 -32.41 10.92
C ALA A 14 -18.63 -31.15 11.76
N MET A 15 -18.74 -31.22 13.10
CA MET A 15 -18.38 -30.11 13.99
C MET A 15 -16.88 -30.00 14.26
N LEU A 16 -16.11 -31.08 14.07
CA LEU A 16 -14.64 -31.08 14.21
C LEU A 16 -13.89 -30.81 12.90
N THR A 17 -14.59 -30.70 11.77
CA THR A 17 -13.96 -30.30 10.48
C THR A 17 -13.97 -28.80 10.23
N LEU A 18 -14.59 -27.98 11.09
CA LEU A 18 -14.47 -26.51 11.02
C LEU A 18 -13.25 -25.94 11.74
N SER A 19 -12.45 -26.77 12.41
CA SER A 19 -11.22 -26.35 13.13
C SER A 19 -9.93 -26.57 12.34
N ALA A 20 -10.00 -26.82 11.04
CA ALA A 20 -8.82 -26.98 10.19
C ALA A 20 -9.00 -26.40 8.79
N VAL A 21 -9.74 -25.28 8.66
CA VAL A 21 -9.46 -24.39 7.54
C VAL A 21 -8.05 -23.87 7.80
N ALA A 22 -7.06 -24.44 7.11
CA ALA A 22 -5.71 -23.95 7.10
C ALA A 22 -5.77 -22.42 7.02
N ASN A 23 -5.01 -21.72 7.88
CA ASN A 23 -4.88 -20.26 7.88
C ASN A 23 -4.23 -19.80 6.57
N ALA A 24 -4.95 -19.92 5.45
CA ALA A 24 -4.55 -19.39 4.17
C ALA A 24 -4.51 -17.88 4.35
N GLN A 25 -3.38 -17.28 4.00
CA GLN A 25 -3.24 -15.83 3.96
C GLN A 25 -4.25 -15.29 2.95
N VAL A 26 -5.26 -14.58 3.45
CA VAL A 26 -6.26 -13.92 2.59
C VAL A 26 -5.77 -12.51 2.32
N TRP A 27 -5.63 -12.17 1.03
CA TRP A 27 -5.28 -10.82 0.58
C TRP A 27 -6.56 -10.10 0.13
N VAL A 28 -6.85 -8.97 0.77
CA VAL A 28 -8.03 -8.14 0.48
C VAL A 28 -7.59 -6.90 -0.31
N PRO A 29 -8.23 -6.56 -1.44
CA PRO A 29 -7.89 -5.35 -2.19
C PRO A 29 -8.03 -4.09 -1.33
N VAL A 30 -6.99 -3.26 -1.32
CA VAL A 30 -6.97 -1.92 -0.70
C VAL A 30 -7.26 -0.86 -1.73
N GLY A 31 -6.62 -0.97 -2.89
CA GLY A 31 -6.70 0.05 -3.92
C GLY A 31 -5.75 -0.20 -5.08
N THR A 32 -5.80 0.74 -6.01
CA THR A 32 -4.99 0.73 -7.22
C THR A 32 -4.25 2.06 -7.32
N ALA A 33 -2.93 2.00 -7.37
CA ALA A 33 -2.06 3.14 -7.55
C ALA A 33 -1.73 3.33 -9.04
N THR A 34 -1.82 4.59 -9.48
CA THR A 34 -1.51 5.08 -10.82
C THR A 34 -0.41 6.13 -10.73
N GLY A 35 0.53 6.07 -11.67
CA GLY A 35 1.83 6.74 -11.60
C GLY A 35 2.92 5.74 -11.98
N GLY A 36 4.04 5.75 -11.26
CA GLY A 36 5.12 4.82 -11.56
C GLY A 36 6.18 4.70 -10.48
N VAL A 37 7.24 4.00 -10.87
CA VAL A 37 8.47 3.85 -10.11
C VAL A 37 9.58 4.52 -10.90
N ALA A 38 10.17 5.57 -10.33
CA ALA A 38 11.42 6.14 -10.80
C ALA A 38 12.58 5.29 -10.29
N VAL A 39 13.40 4.76 -11.20
CA VAL A 39 14.64 4.06 -10.91
C VAL A 39 15.78 5.04 -11.14
N TYR A 40 16.43 5.45 -10.07
CA TYR A 40 17.59 6.34 -10.12
C TYR A 40 18.87 5.51 -10.21
N PHE A 41 19.81 5.96 -11.03
CA PHE A 41 21.10 5.31 -11.24
C PHE A 41 22.23 6.13 -10.61
N ASN A 42 23.39 5.50 -10.41
CA ASN A 42 24.53 6.20 -9.81
C ASN A 42 25.13 7.30 -10.70
N ASP A 43 24.93 7.17 -12.01
CA ASP A 43 25.31 8.08 -13.06
C ASP A 43 24.38 7.87 -14.27
N THR A 44 24.75 8.37 -15.44
CA THR A 44 23.96 8.25 -16.68
C THR A 44 24.06 6.88 -17.35
N ASN A 45 24.77 5.90 -16.78
CA ASN A 45 24.81 4.53 -17.27
C ASN A 45 23.63 3.72 -16.71
N GLU A 46 22.48 3.79 -17.38
CA GLU A 46 21.21 3.18 -17.00
C GLU A 46 21.19 1.66 -17.24
N VAL A 47 21.82 0.91 -16.32
CA VAL A 47 21.86 -0.56 -16.34
C VAL A 47 21.49 -1.15 -14.97
N PRO A 48 20.90 -2.36 -14.89
CA PRO A 48 20.46 -2.94 -13.62
C PRO A 48 21.54 -3.05 -12.54
N ALA A 49 22.81 -3.21 -12.92
CA ALA A 49 23.93 -3.28 -11.98
C ALA A 49 24.36 -1.90 -11.41
N ASN A 50 23.79 -0.81 -11.91
CA ASN A 50 24.14 0.57 -11.55
C ASN A 50 22.97 1.33 -10.89
N VAL A 51 21.96 0.62 -10.41
CA VAL A 51 20.82 1.22 -9.72
C VAL A 51 21.29 1.79 -8.38
N SER A 52 20.81 2.99 -8.06
CA SER A 52 21.05 3.68 -6.80
C SER A 52 19.87 3.47 -5.84
N TYR A 53 18.67 3.90 -6.24
CA TYR A 53 17.46 3.66 -5.48
C TYR A 53 16.24 3.71 -6.39
N LEU A 54 15.13 3.20 -5.88
CA LEU A 54 13.83 3.26 -6.51
C LEU A 54 12.94 4.18 -5.68
N ARG A 55 12.10 4.97 -6.34
CA ARG A 55 11.11 5.83 -5.71
C ARG A 55 9.77 5.65 -6.40
N VAL A 56 8.73 5.41 -5.61
CA VAL A 56 7.36 5.49 -6.11
C VAL A 56 6.98 6.96 -6.21
N GLN A 57 6.55 7.41 -7.40
CA GLN A 57 6.13 8.79 -7.62
C GLN A 57 5.10 8.90 -8.74
N TRP A 58 4.36 10.01 -8.74
CA TRP A 58 3.25 10.26 -9.67
C TRP A 58 3.70 10.41 -11.13
N ALA A 59 4.79 11.15 -11.37
CA ALA A 59 5.16 11.58 -12.71
C ALA A 59 6.61 11.25 -13.06
N ASN A 60 6.88 11.13 -14.37
CA ASN A 60 8.23 11.22 -14.91
C ASN A 60 8.76 12.65 -14.75
N SER A 61 9.25 12.98 -13.55
CA SER A 61 9.67 14.33 -13.21
C SER A 61 10.65 14.31 -12.04
N ILE A 62 11.69 15.14 -12.14
CA ILE A 62 12.62 15.40 -11.05
C ILE A 62 12.13 16.49 -10.08
N THR A 63 11.04 17.19 -10.43
CA THR A 63 10.48 18.28 -9.60
C THR A 63 9.15 17.90 -8.96
N ASN A 64 8.27 17.18 -9.68
CA ASN A 64 7.09 16.57 -9.09
C ASN A 64 7.41 15.15 -8.63
N VAL A 65 7.83 15.05 -7.38
CA VAL A 65 8.26 13.80 -6.75
C VAL A 65 7.25 13.26 -5.73
N ASN A 66 6.01 13.78 -5.75
CA ASN A 66 4.93 13.26 -4.93
C ASN A 66 4.62 11.80 -5.27
N GLY A 67 4.11 11.02 -4.31
CA GLY A 67 3.82 9.60 -4.45
C GLY A 67 2.84 9.27 -5.58
N ALA A 68 2.77 7.99 -5.95
CA ALA A 68 1.81 7.53 -6.95
C ALA A 68 0.38 7.72 -6.43
N SER A 69 -0.53 8.24 -7.26
CA SER A 69 -1.92 8.50 -6.85
C SER A 69 -2.65 7.17 -6.65
N ILE A 70 -3.22 6.95 -5.47
CA ILE A 70 -3.94 5.72 -5.16
C ILE A 70 -5.43 5.97 -5.02
N SER A 71 -6.22 5.19 -5.77
CA SER A 71 -7.67 5.10 -5.62
C SER A 71 -8.02 3.86 -4.81
N MET A 72 -8.84 4.05 -3.78
CA MET A 72 -9.19 2.98 -2.84
C MET A 72 -10.34 2.13 -3.37
N SER A 73 -10.28 0.83 -3.08
CA SER A 73 -11.35 -0.13 -3.32
C SER A 73 -12.16 -0.35 -2.05
N GLU A 74 -13.39 -0.86 -2.19
CA GLU A 74 -14.14 -1.28 -1.01
C GLU A 74 -13.46 -2.47 -0.32
N PRO A 75 -13.48 -2.54 1.03
CA PRO A 75 -14.15 -1.61 1.95
C PRO A 75 -13.27 -0.42 2.42
N PHE A 76 -12.02 -0.36 1.98
CA PHE A 76 -11.06 0.69 2.35
C PHE A 76 -11.53 2.09 1.94
N LYS A 77 -12.19 2.19 0.78
CA LYS A 77 -12.83 3.41 0.31
C LYS A 77 -13.87 3.96 1.28
N THR A 78 -14.67 3.10 1.92
CA THR A 78 -15.63 3.52 2.95
C THR A 78 -14.93 4.05 4.21
N ILE A 79 -13.77 3.50 4.57
CA ILE A 79 -13.02 3.86 5.79
C ILE A 79 -12.26 5.18 5.60
N PHE A 80 -11.54 5.30 4.49
CA PHE A 80 -10.60 6.39 4.24
C PHE A 80 -11.13 7.46 3.27
N GLY A 81 -12.16 7.14 2.50
CA GLY A 81 -12.62 7.95 1.38
C GLY A 81 -11.73 7.78 0.13
N ASP A 82 -12.11 8.44 -0.97
CA ASP A 82 -11.33 8.47 -2.21
C ASP A 82 -11.77 9.65 -3.10
N LEU A 83 -11.19 10.82 -2.85
CA LEU A 83 -11.37 12.07 -3.60
C LEU A 83 -10.15 12.40 -4.47
N GLY A 84 -9.20 11.47 -4.63
CA GLY A 84 -7.93 11.71 -5.33
C GLY A 84 -6.84 12.36 -4.47
N GLN A 85 -7.08 12.53 -3.17
CA GLN A 85 -6.14 13.12 -2.21
C GLN A 85 -5.02 12.19 -1.77
N TYR A 86 -5.17 10.88 -1.98
CA TYR A 86 -4.23 9.88 -1.49
C TYR A 86 -3.11 9.61 -2.49
N GLY A 87 -1.88 9.54 -1.95
CA GLY A 87 -0.70 9.04 -2.64
C GLY A 87 -0.06 7.88 -1.90
N PHE A 88 0.68 7.07 -2.64
CA PHE A 88 1.53 6.01 -2.13
C PHE A 88 2.98 6.38 -2.43
N ASP A 89 3.76 6.59 -1.37
CA ASP A 89 5.18 6.91 -1.43
C ASP A 89 5.97 5.70 -0.90
N ALA A 90 7.05 5.36 -1.59
CA ALA A 90 8.02 4.39 -1.09
C ALA A 90 9.39 4.67 -1.69
N ILE A 91 10.44 4.40 -0.93
CA ILE A 91 11.84 4.50 -1.37
C ILE A 91 12.55 3.19 -1.04
N PHE A 92 13.19 2.58 -2.03
CA PHE A 92 13.99 1.37 -1.86
C PHE A 92 15.43 1.62 -2.29
N VAL A 93 16.37 1.58 -1.35
CA VAL A 93 17.78 1.80 -1.64
C VAL A 93 18.40 0.51 -2.17
N ALA A 94 19.08 0.60 -3.32
CA ALA A 94 19.76 -0.55 -3.89
C ALA A 94 21.09 -0.81 -3.15
N PRO A 95 21.54 -2.08 -3.06
CA PRO A 95 22.86 -2.41 -2.49
C PRO A 95 24.03 -1.76 -3.22
N THR A 96 23.84 -1.39 -4.49
CA THR A 96 24.80 -0.74 -5.39
C THR A 96 24.80 0.78 -5.28
N ASN A 97 24.01 1.36 -4.36
CA ASN A 97 23.96 2.80 -4.15
C ASN A 97 25.32 3.37 -3.76
N ALA A 98 25.79 4.33 -4.56
CA ALA A 98 26.94 5.18 -4.28
C ALA A 98 26.59 6.67 -4.41
N ASN A 99 25.69 7.01 -5.34
CA ASN A 99 25.23 8.35 -5.68
C ASN A 99 23.89 8.20 -6.45
N PRO A 100 23.02 9.19 -6.62
CA PRO A 100 22.81 10.29 -5.68
C PRO A 100 22.37 9.77 -4.30
N THR A 101 22.51 10.60 -3.27
CA THR A 101 21.99 10.27 -1.94
C THR A 101 20.48 10.02 -2.04
N PRO A 102 19.98 8.84 -1.64
CA PRO A 102 18.56 8.56 -1.64
C PRO A 102 17.81 9.57 -0.76
N PRO A 103 16.65 10.07 -1.22
CA PRO A 103 15.83 10.92 -0.37
C PRO A 103 15.35 10.13 0.84
N VAL A 104 15.15 10.84 1.94
CA VAL A 104 14.55 10.27 3.15
C VAL A 104 13.06 10.57 3.10
N LEU A 105 12.24 9.52 3.24
CA LEU A 105 10.81 9.68 3.42
C LEU A 105 10.51 9.85 4.92
N TYR A 106 9.75 10.88 5.25
CA TYR A 106 9.24 11.10 6.60
C TYR A 106 7.75 10.87 6.63
N ALA A 107 7.29 10.29 7.73
CA ALA A 107 5.88 10.29 8.03
C ALA A 107 5.44 11.67 8.53
N TYR A 108 4.16 11.98 8.37
CA TYR A 108 3.55 13.20 8.90
C TYR A 108 2.28 12.88 9.66
N ASP A 109 2.03 13.62 10.74
CA ASP A 109 0.79 13.56 11.51
C ASP A 109 0.11 14.93 11.47
N TRP A 110 -1.21 14.95 11.26
CA TRP A 110 -1.96 16.20 11.29
C TRP A 110 -2.43 16.53 12.71
N ASN A 111 -2.00 17.67 13.25
CA ASN A 111 -2.35 18.09 14.61
C ASN A 111 -3.64 18.94 14.72
N GLY A 112 -4.34 19.16 13.59
CA GLY A 112 -5.49 20.07 13.51
C GLY A 112 -5.22 21.42 12.85
N SER A 113 -3.94 21.79 12.68
CA SER A 113 -3.54 23.10 12.14
C SER A 113 -2.41 23.03 11.10
N SER A 114 -1.46 22.13 11.28
CA SER A 114 -0.32 21.93 10.37
C SER A 114 0.14 20.47 10.39
N PRO A 115 0.81 20.00 9.31
CA PRO A 115 1.48 18.71 9.36
C PRO A 115 2.69 18.78 10.28
N VAL A 116 2.82 17.79 11.15
CA VAL A 116 3.97 17.61 12.04
C VAL A 116 4.80 16.46 11.49
N GLN A 117 6.09 16.70 11.26
CA GLN A 117 7.00 15.66 10.79
C GLN A 117 7.24 14.63 11.91
N GLY A 118 7.02 13.37 11.56
CA GLY A 118 7.24 12.21 12.41
C GLY A 118 8.54 11.47 12.06
N PRO A 119 8.59 10.15 12.33
CA PRO A 119 9.79 9.34 12.09
C PRO A 119 10.09 9.16 10.60
N GLN A 120 11.32 8.73 10.32
CA GLN A 120 11.69 8.23 8.99
C GLN A 120 10.96 6.92 8.72
N VAL A 121 10.50 6.76 7.48
CA VAL A 121 9.77 5.58 7.01
C VAL A 121 10.31 5.14 5.65
N LEU A 122 10.09 3.87 5.31
CA LEU A 122 10.41 3.33 3.99
C LEU A 122 9.28 3.61 3.00
N TRP A 123 8.04 3.58 3.50
CA TRP A 123 6.83 3.76 2.71
C TRP A 123 5.72 4.42 3.54
N ALA A 124 4.80 5.10 2.85
CA ALA A 124 3.59 5.65 3.43
C ALA A 124 2.46 5.78 2.41
N MET A 125 1.21 5.64 2.87
CA MET A 125 0.03 6.15 2.19
C MET A 125 -0.31 7.53 2.76
N ASN A 126 -0.09 8.56 1.96
CA ASN A 126 -0.16 9.95 2.34
C ASN A 126 -1.46 10.61 1.88
N VAL A 127 -2.03 11.45 2.73
CA VAL A 127 -3.05 12.43 2.38
C VAL A 127 -2.34 13.71 1.99
N TYR A 128 -2.62 14.22 0.80
CA TYR A 128 -2.05 15.48 0.29
C TYR A 128 -2.99 16.67 0.51
N SER A 129 -2.40 17.87 0.57
CA SER A 129 -3.13 19.12 0.88
C SER A 129 -4.14 19.56 -0.16
N ASP A 130 -4.02 19.08 -1.40
CA ASP A 130 -5.03 19.27 -2.43
C ASP A 130 -6.00 18.08 -2.42
N TRP A 131 -7.22 18.30 -1.92
CA TRP A 131 -8.21 17.23 -1.77
C TRP A 131 -8.69 16.62 -3.09
N THR A 132 -8.46 17.29 -4.22
CA THR A 132 -9.01 16.91 -5.53
C THR A 132 -7.94 16.44 -6.51
N HIS A 133 -6.73 16.98 -6.40
CA HIS A 133 -5.61 16.65 -7.27
C HIS A 133 -4.41 16.07 -6.52
N GLY A 134 -4.45 16.03 -5.18
CA GLY A 134 -3.51 15.36 -4.29
C GLY A 134 -2.08 15.26 -4.83
N PRO A 135 -1.54 14.05 -5.03
CA PRO A 135 -0.17 13.86 -5.52
C PRO A 135 0.10 14.43 -6.92
N LYS A 136 -0.93 14.62 -7.75
CA LYS A 136 -0.76 15.14 -9.12
C LYS A 136 -0.33 16.61 -9.13
N ASN A 137 -0.69 17.36 -8.10
CA ASN A 137 -0.34 18.76 -7.95
C ASN A 137 1.06 18.89 -7.29
N PRO A 138 2.08 19.43 -7.99
CA PRO A 138 3.43 19.55 -7.43
C PRO A 138 3.51 20.55 -6.26
N ALA A 139 2.52 21.42 -6.08
CA ALA A 139 2.44 22.33 -4.93
C ALA A 139 1.77 21.69 -3.71
N ALA A 140 1.19 20.49 -3.85
CA ALA A 140 0.57 19.80 -2.74
C ALA A 140 1.64 19.20 -1.81
N ILE A 141 1.41 19.35 -0.51
CA ILE A 141 2.28 18.80 0.53
C ILE A 141 1.59 17.64 1.24
N VAL A 142 2.38 16.77 1.87
CA VAL A 142 1.84 15.71 2.74
C VAL A 142 1.26 16.33 4.00
N LEU A 143 0.01 16.01 4.29
CA LEU A 143 -0.67 16.42 5.51
C LEU A 143 -0.60 15.36 6.61
N ASN A 144 -0.78 14.09 6.22
CA ASN A 144 -0.83 12.95 7.14
C ASN A 144 -0.49 11.64 6.43
N SER A 145 0.30 10.80 7.07
CA SER A 145 0.68 9.47 6.61
C SER A 145 -0.20 8.41 7.29
N THR A 146 -1.29 8.03 6.61
CA THR A 146 -2.37 7.22 7.21
C THR A 146 -1.97 5.79 7.52
N LEU A 147 -1.23 5.18 6.59
CA LEU A 147 -0.59 3.88 6.76
C LEU A 147 0.88 4.08 6.46
N ARG A 148 1.77 3.53 7.28
CA ARG A 148 3.21 3.76 7.15
C ARG A 148 4.01 2.63 7.76
N GLY A 149 5.26 2.52 7.35
CA GLY A 149 6.17 1.54 7.91
C GLY A 149 7.60 1.69 7.42
N ASN A 150 8.52 1.04 8.15
CA ASN A 150 9.96 1.19 7.92
C ASN A 150 10.63 -0.09 7.39
N SER A 151 9.85 -1.07 6.94
CA SER A 151 10.40 -2.29 6.36
C SER A 151 9.50 -2.89 5.28
N ALA A 152 10.11 -3.71 4.43
CA ALA A 152 9.46 -4.45 3.37
C ALA A 152 10.22 -5.75 3.08
N THR A 153 9.54 -6.68 2.42
CA THR A 153 10.09 -7.94 1.93
C THR A 153 9.80 -8.03 0.45
N VAL A 154 10.85 -8.01 -0.38
CA VAL A 154 10.71 -8.22 -1.82
C VAL A 154 10.46 -9.71 -2.07
N LEU A 155 9.33 -10.03 -2.71
CA LEU A 155 9.00 -11.38 -3.13
C LEU A 155 9.48 -11.65 -4.55
N ASN A 156 9.29 -10.67 -5.44
CA ASN A 156 9.76 -10.72 -6.82
C ASN A 156 10.09 -9.31 -7.32
N TYR A 157 11.17 -9.22 -8.10
CA TYR A 157 11.49 -8.06 -8.93
C TYR A 157 12.19 -8.57 -10.18
N THR A 158 11.56 -8.40 -11.33
CA THR A 158 12.12 -8.84 -12.62
C THR A 158 12.05 -7.72 -13.64
N LEU A 159 13.15 -7.53 -14.36
CA LEU A 159 13.25 -6.63 -15.51
C LEU A 159 13.35 -7.45 -16.80
N THR A 160 12.33 -7.34 -17.64
CA THR A 160 12.24 -8.04 -18.93
C THR A 160 12.48 -7.05 -20.07
N PRO A 161 13.48 -7.26 -20.94
CA PRO A 161 13.68 -6.41 -22.11
C PRO A 161 12.51 -6.51 -23.09
N LEU A 162 12.00 -5.37 -23.57
CA LEU A 162 10.94 -5.30 -24.59
C LEU A 162 11.50 -5.01 -26.00
N GLY A 163 12.81 -4.75 -26.10
CA GLY A 163 13.46 -4.28 -27.33
C GLY A 163 13.58 -2.76 -27.38
N GLY A 164 14.46 -2.24 -28.24
CA GLY A 164 14.68 -0.79 -28.39
C GLY A 164 15.19 -0.07 -27.13
N GLY A 165 15.71 -0.81 -26.15
CA GLY A 165 16.13 -0.26 -24.86
C GLY A 165 15.01 -0.03 -23.84
N SER A 166 13.78 -0.46 -24.14
CA SER A 166 12.64 -0.42 -23.22
C SER A 166 12.56 -1.69 -22.36
N PHE A 167 11.96 -1.57 -21.17
CA PHE A 167 11.89 -2.65 -20.19
C PHE A 167 10.53 -2.74 -19.51
N GLN A 168 10.11 -3.95 -19.17
CA GLN A 168 9.00 -4.22 -18.27
C GLN A 168 9.55 -4.60 -16.90
N ALA A 169 9.03 -3.96 -15.85
CA ALA A 169 9.28 -4.33 -14.47
C ALA A 169 8.05 -5.03 -13.89
N ASP A 170 8.22 -6.25 -13.39
CA ASP A 170 7.21 -6.92 -12.57
C ASP A 170 7.63 -6.86 -11.10
N ILE A 171 6.79 -6.24 -10.28
CA ILE A 171 7.06 -5.98 -8.87
C ILE A 171 6.11 -6.78 -7.98
N ASP A 172 6.65 -7.37 -6.93
CA ASP A 172 5.89 -8.02 -5.87
C ASP A 172 6.61 -7.83 -4.53
N VAL A 173 6.02 -7.03 -3.65
CA VAL A 173 6.63 -6.62 -2.39
C VAL A 173 5.60 -6.69 -1.28
N VAL A 174 5.99 -7.22 -0.12
CA VAL A 174 5.19 -7.13 1.11
C VAL A 174 5.76 -6.03 2.00
N LEU A 175 5.01 -4.96 2.15
CA LEU A 175 5.27 -3.86 3.07
C LEU A 175 4.80 -4.24 4.48
N HIS A 176 5.57 -3.87 5.49
CA HIS A 176 5.18 -4.05 6.89
C HIS A 176 4.93 -2.68 7.53
N SER A 177 3.72 -2.50 8.04
CA SER A 177 3.32 -1.29 8.76
C SER A 177 3.85 -1.30 10.20
N ASP A 178 3.93 -0.12 10.80
CA ASP A 178 4.13 0.07 12.25
C ASP A 178 2.98 -0.46 13.13
N GLY A 179 1.88 -0.91 12.52
CA GLY A 179 0.78 -1.58 13.22
C GLY A 179 -0.42 -0.68 13.52
N PHE A 180 -0.42 0.55 13.02
CA PHE A 180 -1.45 1.54 13.31
C PHE A 180 -2.07 2.16 12.05
N ILE A 181 -3.31 2.64 12.22
CA ILE A 181 -3.94 3.61 11.34
C ILE A 181 -3.76 4.98 12.00
N HIS A 182 -3.08 5.89 11.31
CA HIS A 182 -2.88 7.28 11.74
C HIS A 182 -3.93 8.18 11.10
N TRP A 183 -4.91 8.62 11.87
CA TRP A 183 -6.03 9.36 11.32
C TRP A 183 -5.66 10.81 11.03
N TYR A 184 -6.03 11.28 9.83
CA TYR A 184 -5.91 12.70 9.50
C TYR A 184 -6.76 13.58 10.43
N ASN A 185 -7.88 13.09 10.95
CA ASN A 185 -8.70 13.84 11.88
C ASN A 185 -8.13 13.69 13.31
N PRO A 186 -7.63 14.79 13.93
CA PRO A 186 -6.92 14.74 15.21
C PRO A 186 -7.83 14.37 16.39
N ALA A 187 -9.16 14.38 16.20
CA ALA A 187 -10.11 13.90 17.21
C ALA A 187 -10.09 12.37 17.35
N PHE A 188 -9.49 11.64 16.40
CA PHE A 188 -9.38 10.20 16.43
C PHE A 188 -7.93 9.81 16.75
N PRO A 189 -7.68 9.10 17.86
CA PRO A 189 -6.34 8.62 18.15
C PRO A 189 -5.93 7.51 17.18
N ASP A 190 -4.63 7.30 17.05
CA ASP A 190 -4.05 6.18 16.30
C ASP A 190 -4.74 4.87 16.68
N THR A 191 -5.20 4.15 15.67
CA THR A 191 -5.94 2.92 15.88
C THR A 191 -5.07 1.71 15.56
N PRO A 192 -4.74 0.86 16.55
CA PRO A 192 -3.97 -0.35 16.28
C PRO A 192 -4.77 -1.30 15.38
N PHE A 193 -4.06 -2.09 14.56
CA PHE A 193 -4.69 -3.21 13.88
C PHE A 193 -5.07 -4.27 14.91
N LEU A 194 -6.35 -4.32 15.24
CA LEU A 194 -6.92 -5.30 16.15
C LEU A 194 -7.80 -6.26 15.35
N PRO A 195 -7.69 -7.58 15.55
CA PRO A 195 -8.51 -8.59 14.87
C PRO A 195 -10.01 -8.26 14.88
N ASN A 196 -10.50 -7.63 15.95
CA ASN A 196 -11.92 -7.36 16.19
C ASN A 196 -12.40 -5.99 15.68
N ALA A 197 -11.51 -5.11 15.19
CA ALA A 197 -11.84 -3.78 14.70
C ALA A 197 -11.44 -3.59 13.23
N TYR A 198 -10.20 -4.00 12.91
CA TYR A 198 -9.65 -4.03 11.57
C TYR A 198 -8.84 -5.31 11.45
N PRO A 199 -9.35 -6.33 10.75
CA PRO A 199 -8.77 -7.67 10.74
C PRO A 199 -7.58 -7.75 9.80
N PHE A 200 -6.68 -6.79 9.87
CA PHE A 200 -5.43 -6.80 9.14
C PHE A 200 -4.32 -7.04 10.13
N ASN A 201 -3.22 -7.63 9.66
CA ASN A 201 -2.04 -7.85 10.51
C ASN A 201 -0.90 -6.87 10.21
N GLY A 202 -1.20 -5.76 9.52
CA GLY A 202 -0.24 -4.74 9.14
C GLY A 202 0.66 -5.11 7.96
N LYS A 203 0.40 -6.20 7.25
CA LYS A 203 1.10 -6.53 6.00
C LYS A 203 0.30 -6.08 4.78
N PHE A 204 0.98 -5.40 3.86
CA PHE A 204 0.40 -4.93 2.61
C PHE A 204 1.20 -5.45 1.43
N ARG A 205 0.58 -6.17 0.50
CA ARG A 205 1.24 -6.64 -0.72
C ARG A 205 0.99 -5.65 -1.85
N VAL A 206 2.08 -5.23 -2.47
CA VAL A 206 2.15 -4.38 -3.64
C VAL A 206 2.50 -5.26 -4.82
N THR A 207 1.64 -5.34 -5.83
CA THR A 207 1.92 -6.12 -7.05
C THR A 207 1.60 -5.29 -8.28
N GLY A 208 2.45 -5.33 -9.30
CA GLY A 208 2.13 -4.66 -10.55
C GLY A 208 3.13 -4.94 -11.65
N THR A 209 2.73 -4.57 -12.85
CA THR A 209 3.56 -4.57 -14.04
C THR A 209 3.68 -3.13 -14.52
N LEU A 210 4.91 -2.65 -14.61
CA LEU A 210 5.26 -1.30 -15.01
C LEU A 210 6.13 -1.35 -16.27
N VAL A 211 6.01 -0.35 -17.13
CA VAL A 211 6.77 -0.27 -18.38
C VAL A 211 7.57 1.02 -18.40
N TYR A 212 8.87 0.87 -18.64
CA TYR A 212 9.73 1.96 -19.05
C TYR A 212 9.83 1.98 -20.58
N ASP A 213 9.42 3.10 -21.17
CA ASP A 213 9.57 3.37 -22.60
C ASP A 213 10.69 4.40 -22.79
N LYS A 214 11.82 3.93 -23.32
CA LYS A 214 13.01 4.75 -23.56
C LYS A 214 12.76 5.94 -24.48
N ASN A 215 11.80 5.85 -25.40
CA ASN A 215 11.50 6.95 -26.32
C ASN A 215 10.77 8.12 -25.64
N SER A 216 10.17 7.85 -24.48
CA SER A 216 9.47 8.81 -23.65
C SER A 216 10.34 9.34 -22.49
N ASP A 217 11.62 8.95 -22.45
CA ASP A 217 12.55 9.37 -21.43
C ASP A 217 13.03 10.81 -21.66
N SER A 218 12.96 11.61 -20.61
CA SER A 218 13.37 13.01 -20.61
C SER A 218 14.32 13.33 -19.46
N THR A 219 14.79 12.31 -18.73
CA THR A 219 15.45 12.44 -17.44
C THR A 219 16.67 11.52 -17.34
N PRO A 220 17.80 11.88 -17.98
CA PRO A 220 19.01 11.06 -17.93
C PRO A 220 19.45 10.73 -16.49
N GLY A 221 19.76 9.46 -16.24
CA GLY A 221 20.08 8.92 -14.90
C GLY A 221 18.85 8.56 -14.07
N MET A 222 17.64 8.65 -14.63
CA MET A 222 16.39 8.23 -14.01
C MET A 222 15.43 7.61 -15.04
N ASP A 223 15.18 6.31 -14.93
CA ASP A 223 14.16 5.63 -15.73
C ASP A 223 12.81 5.70 -15.01
N PHE A 224 11.75 6.16 -15.69
CA PHE A 224 10.40 6.15 -15.13
C PHE A 224 9.56 4.99 -15.67
N TYR A 225 9.31 4.00 -14.81
CA TYR A 225 8.47 2.85 -15.10
C TYR A 225 7.02 3.18 -14.74
N GLN A 226 6.20 3.44 -15.75
CA GLN A 226 4.79 3.80 -15.56
C GLN A 226 3.87 2.59 -15.66
N GLY A 227 2.77 2.63 -14.93
CA GLY A 227 1.76 1.58 -15.03
C GLY A 227 0.80 1.60 -13.86
N THR A 228 0.24 0.43 -13.57
CA THR A 228 -0.74 0.25 -12.51
C THR A 228 -0.23 -0.75 -11.50
N VAL A 229 -0.33 -0.38 -10.22
CA VAL A 229 0.09 -1.21 -9.11
C VAL A 229 -1.12 -1.44 -8.21
N HIS A 230 -1.34 -2.69 -7.83
CA HIS A 230 -2.40 -3.10 -6.93
C HIS A 230 -1.86 -3.25 -5.52
N LEU A 231 -2.62 -2.73 -4.55
CA LEU A 231 -2.31 -2.83 -3.14
C LEU A 231 -3.34 -3.73 -2.46
N TYR A 232 -2.86 -4.69 -1.67
CA TYR A 232 -3.67 -5.63 -0.92
C TYR A 232 -3.27 -5.63 0.55
N ALA A 233 -4.23 -5.78 1.46
CA ALA A 233 -3.96 -5.98 2.89
C ALA A 233 -4.10 -7.46 3.24
N GLN A 234 -3.21 -7.97 4.07
CA GLN A 234 -3.34 -9.33 4.60
C GLN A 234 -4.36 -9.35 5.72
N ALA A 235 -5.44 -10.10 5.52
CA ALA A 235 -6.45 -10.30 6.52
C ALA A 235 -6.03 -11.38 7.54
N ILE A 236 -6.48 -11.21 8.78
CA ILE A 236 -6.40 -12.22 9.84
C ILE A 236 -7.57 -13.18 9.60
N PRO A 237 -7.31 -14.46 9.28
CA PRO A 237 -8.38 -15.40 9.01
C PRO A 237 -9.10 -15.76 10.31
N ASP A 238 -10.29 -15.19 10.50
CA ASP A 238 -11.35 -15.84 11.25
C ASP A 238 -12.59 -15.97 10.35
N ALA A 239 -13.40 -17.01 10.58
CA ALA A 239 -14.51 -17.40 9.70
C ALA A 239 -15.62 -16.31 9.61
N SER A 240 -15.80 -15.52 10.66
CA SER A 240 -16.72 -14.38 10.70
C SER A 240 -16.22 -13.22 9.84
N THR A 241 -14.91 -12.98 9.85
CA THR A 241 -14.32 -11.77 9.31
C THR A 241 -14.13 -11.85 7.79
N VAL A 242 -13.76 -13.02 7.24
CA VAL A 242 -13.73 -13.21 5.78
C VAL A 242 -15.13 -13.02 5.16
N THR A 243 -16.18 -13.44 5.87
CA THR A 243 -17.57 -13.32 5.43
C THR A 243 -18.07 -11.86 5.45
N LEU A 244 -17.70 -11.06 6.46
CA LEU A 244 -18.03 -9.63 6.52
C LEU A 244 -17.35 -8.81 5.41
N PHE A 245 -16.10 -9.15 5.06
CA PHE A 245 -15.37 -8.46 3.99
C PHE A 245 -15.83 -8.86 2.59
N ALA A 246 -16.12 -10.14 2.36
CA ALA A 246 -16.66 -10.62 1.08
C ALA A 246 -18.10 -10.15 0.82
N SER A 247 -18.85 -9.79 1.87
CA SER A 247 -20.23 -9.28 1.78
C SER A 247 -20.36 -7.75 1.84
N GLY A 248 -19.25 -7.02 2.01
CA GLY A 248 -19.27 -5.54 2.14
C GLY A 248 -19.92 -5.03 3.43
N LEU A 249 -20.21 -5.92 4.39
CA LEU A 249 -20.81 -5.58 5.67
C LEU A 249 -19.70 -5.46 6.70
N LEU A 250 -19.05 -4.30 6.83
CA LEU A 250 -18.29 -4.01 8.05
C LEU A 250 -19.26 -3.94 9.24
N PRO A 251 -18.86 -4.30 10.48
CA PRO A 251 -19.64 -3.97 11.65
C PRO A 251 -19.46 -2.46 11.91
N MET A 252 -20.20 -1.65 11.15
CA MET A 252 -20.31 -0.20 11.23
C MET A 252 -20.96 0.30 12.55
N ALA A 253 -21.04 -0.55 13.58
CA ALA A 253 -21.70 -0.23 14.84
C ALA A 253 -20.92 0.80 15.69
N ALA A 254 -19.66 1.12 15.37
CA ALA A 254 -18.85 2.05 16.17
C ALA A 254 -18.53 3.40 15.51
N LEU A 255 -18.69 3.57 14.19
CA LEU A 255 -18.28 4.81 13.49
C LEU A 255 -19.42 5.72 12.98
N LEU A 256 -20.69 5.34 13.17
CA LEU A 256 -21.86 6.13 12.71
C LEU A 256 -22.64 6.87 13.80
N ARG A 257 -22.11 7.03 15.02
CA ARG A 257 -22.78 7.83 16.07
C ARG A 257 -22.01 9.11 16.40
N ARG A 258 -22.01 10.07 15.46
CA ARG A 258 -22.05 11.54 15.70
C ARG A 258 -21.91 12.32 14.38
N ARG A 259 -22.91 12.19 13.51
CA ARG A 259 -23.38 13.36 12.75
C ARG A 259 -24.63 13.86 13.47
N LYS A 260 -24.59 15.11 13.93
CA LYS A 260 -25.56 15.83 14.79
C LYS A 260 -25.33 15.69 16.31
N ALA A 261 -24.53 16.61 16.83
CA ALA A 261 -24.98 17.55 17.85
C ALA A 261 -24.44 18.93 17.44
#